data_AF-A0A7S1P0I3-F1
#
_entry.id   AF-A0A7S1P0I3-F1
#
_cell.length_a   1.000
_cell.length_b   1.000
_cell.length_c   1.000
_cell.angle_alpha   90.00
_cell.angle_beta   90.00
_cell.angle_gamma   90.00
#
_symmetry.space_group_name_H-M   'P 1'
#
loop_
_entity.id
_entity.type
_entity.pdbx_description
1 polymer ?
#
loop_
_entity_poly.entity_id
_entity_poly.type
_entity_poly.pdbx_seq_one_letter_code
_entity_poly.pdbx_strand_id
1 'polypeptide(L)'
;VITVSTHKKHIHDDDVSTVLACGWPWETQNLAYILTLGVADEFRRRGLARELILRTLQHYRQSEPAIKAIYLHVVTYNKAAIRLYESLQFQQLKHIPEFYQLLGKMYDSYLYACYINGGMPPLARRISNALSSLTGWSLQMRRTIRRCKHRDTGSRLLLPQTSHPPSSE
;
A
#
# COMPACT_ATOMS: atom_id res chain seq x y z
N VAL A 1 2.59 13.49 -18.60
CA VAL A 1 4.07 13.52 -18.52
C VAL A 1 4.53 12.72 -17.32
N ILE A 2 5.60 11.93 -17.46
CA ILE A 2 6.31 11.29 -16.36
C ILE A 2 7.80 11.56 -16.54
N THR A 3 8.50 11.92 -15.46
CA THR A 3 9.95 12.06 -15.48
C THR A 3 10.56 11.24 -14.35
N VAL A 4 11.62 10.50 -14.70
CA VAL A 4 12.31 9.60 -13.76
C VAL A 4 13.80 9.89 -13.81
N SER A 5 14.44 9.90 -12.64
CA SER A 5 15.89 10.12 -12.50
C SER A 5 16.53 8.94 -11.78
N THR A 6 17.58 8.38 -12.38
CA THR A 6 18.47 7.37 -11.78
C THR A 6 19.74 7.99 -11.19
N HIS A 7 20.08 9.22 -11.62
CA HIS A 7 21.23 9.94 -11.10
C HIS A 7 20.92 10.61 -9.75
N LYS A 8 21.96 10.66 -8.90
CA LYS A 8 21.97 11.33 -7.60
C LYS A 8 21.84 12.85 -7.78
N LYS A 9 20.63 13.33 -8.05
CA LYS A 9 20.30 14.77 -8.12
C LYS A 9 19.77 15.23 -6.78
N HIS A 10 20.65 15.43 -5.79
CA HIS A 10 20.31 16.06 -4.50
C HIS A 10 18.99 15.52 -3.89
N ILE A 11 18.72 14.23 -4.08
CA ILE A 11 17.54 13.56 -3.54
C ILE A 11 17.89 13.27 -2.09
N HIS A 12 17.07 13.74 -1.14
CA HIS A 12 17.35 13.74 0.30
C HIS A 12 18.05 12.44 0.71
N ASP A 13 19.31 12.53 1.14
CA ASP A 13 20.14 11.35 1.45
C ASP A 13 19.46 10.45 2.51
N ASP A 14 18.62 11.04 3.37
CA ASP A 14 17.78 10.33 4.35
C ASP A 14 16.76 9.37 3.73
N ASP A 15 16.27 9.63 2.52
CA ASP A 15 15.28 8.78 1.86
C ASP A 15 15.92 7.50 1.34
N VAL A 16 17.15 7.60 0.82
CA VAL A 16 17.92 6.46 0.31
C VAL A 16 18.08 5.42 1.41
N SER A 17 18.45 5.84 2.62
CA SER A 17 18.59 4.94 3.77
C SER A 17 17.25 4.34 4.25
N THR A 18 16.14 4.99 3.93
CA THR A 18 14.80 4.48 4.25
C THR A 18 14.32 3.46 3.21
N VAL A 19 14.64 3.69 1.94
CA VAL A 19 14.29 2.80 0.81
C VAL A 19 15.19 1.56 0.79
N LEU A 20 16.50 1.75 1.00
CA LEU A 20 17.50 0.69 1.05
C LEU A 20 17.62 0.14 2.48
N ALA A 21 17.57 -1.17 2.64
CA ALA A 21 17.81 -1.83 3.93
C ALA A 21 19.25 -1.65 4.44
N CYS A 22 19.42 -1.53 5.75
CA CYS A 22 20.69 -1.84 6.40
C CYS A 22 21.10 -3.29 6.07
N GLY A 23 22.33 -3.48 5.55
CA GLY A 23 22.96 -4.79 5.46
C GLY A 23 23.29 -5.31 4.05
N TRP A 24 23.13 -4.53 2.99
CA TRP A 24 23.61 -4.89 1.66
C TRP A 24 24.30 -3.68 0.99
N PRO A 25 25.40 -3.87 0.24
CA PRO A 25 26.07 -2.80 -0.48
C PRO A 25 25.29 -2.48 -1.76
N TRP A 26 24.13 -1.82 -1.66
CA TRP A 26 23.54 -1.21 -2.85
C TRP A 26 23.92 0.26 -2.88
N GLU A 27 24.65 0.64 -3.92
CA GLU A 27 24.90 2.03 -4.22
C GLU A 27 23.57 2.72 -4.58
N THR A 28 23.49 4.03 -4.34
CA THR A 28 22.36 4.89 -4.76
C THR A 28 22.00 4.75 -6.24
N GLN A 29 22.94 4.26 -7.05
CA GLN A 29 22.78 3.97 -8.48
C GLN A 29 21.72 2.91 -8.77
N ASN A 30 21.29 2.14 -7.76
CA ASN A 30 20.30 1.07 -7.90
C ASN A 30 18.86 1.55 -7.66
N LEU A 31 18.62 2.86 -7.58
CA LEU A 31 17.30 3.43 -7.34
C LEU A 31 16.89 4.37 -8.48
N ALA A 32 15.60 4.38 -8.78
CA ALA A 32 15.00 5.31 -9.72
C ALA A 32 13.92 6.16 -9.02
N TYR A 33 14.00 7.47 -9.16
CA TYR A 33 13.09 8.42 -8.53
C TYR A 33 12.11 9.00 -9.54
N ILE A 34 10.81 8.85 -9.30
CA ILE A 34 9.79 9.54 -10.10
C ILE A 34 9.74 11.00 -9.62
N LEU A 35 10.30 11.90 -10.43
CA LEU A 35 10.38 13.33 -10.11
C LEU A 35 9.04 14.03 -10.36
N THR A 36 8.41 13.74 -11.50
CA THR A 36 7.09 14.28 -11.82
C THR A 36 6.20 13.22 -12.46
N LEU A 37 4.91 13.26 -12.12
CA LEU A 37 3.86 12.55 -12.82
C LEU A 37 2.63 13.44 -12.88
N GLY A 38 2.15 13.72 -14.09
CA GLY A 38 1.00 14.58 -14.32
C GLY A 38 0.19 14.15 -15.52
N VAL A 39 -1.12 14.26 -15.39
CA VAL A 39 -2.10 14.09 -16.49
C VAL A 39 -2.95 15.35 -16.51
N ALA A 40 -3.03 15.99 -17.68
CA ALA A 40 -3.87 17.15 -17.93
C ALA A 40 -5.34 16.84 -17.58
N ASP A 41 -6.03 17.84 -17.06
CA ASP A 41 -7.29 17.69 -16.33
C ASP A 41 -8.38 17.02 -17.18
N GLU A 42 -8.43 17.36 -18.47
CA GLU A 42 -9.35 16.85 -19.49
C GLU A 42 -9.17 15.35 -19.77
N PHE A 43 -7.98 14.82 -19.44
CA PHE A 43 -7.58 13.44 -19.69
C PHE A 43 -7.47 12.60 -18.42
N ARG A 44 -7.80 13.16 -17.25
CA ARG A 44 -7.81 12.42 -15.98
C ARG A 44 -8.88 11.33 -15.99
N ARG A 45 -8.74 10.35 -15.10
CA ARG A 45 -9.67 9.21 -14.90
C ARG A 45 -9.80 8.24 -16.08
N ARG A 46 -8.95 8.36 -17.10
CA ARG A 46 -8.88 7.44 -18.25
C ARG A 46 -7.76 6.40 -18.15
N GLY A 47 -7.15 6.24 -16.97
CA GLY A 47 -6.07 5.27 -16.74
C GLY A 47 -4.67 5.70 -17.23
N LEU A 48 -4.51 6.90 -17.82
CA LEU A 48 -3.23 7.35 -18.39
C LEU A 48 -2.07 7.37 -17.38
N ALA A 49 -2.30 7.90 -16.17
CA ALA A 49 -1.26 7.92 -15.13
C ALA A 49 -0.82 6.50 -14.75
N ARG A 50 -1.77 5.55 -14.69
CA ARG A 50 -1.51 4.15 -14.41
C ARG A 50 -0.63 3.54 -15.51
N GLU A 51 -1.00 3.78 -16.76
CA GLU A 51 -0.27 3.27 -17.92
C GLU A 51 1.15 3.82 -17.99
N LEU A 52 1.34 5.12 -17.71
CA LEU A 52 2.67 5.73 -17.64
C LEU A 52 3.55 5.03 -16.59
N ILE A 53 3.04 4.82 -15.37
CA ILE A 53 3.79 4.13 -14.32
C ILE A 53 4.10 2.68 -14.73
N LEU A 54 3.13 1.95 -15.30
CA LEU A 54 3.34 0.56 -15.71
C LEU A 54 4.42 0.43 -16.77
N ARG A 55 4.42 1.30 -17.78
CA ARG A 55 5.47 1.33 -18.81
C ARG A 55 6.82 1.66 -18.22
N THR A 56 6.88 2.60 -17.27
CA THR A 56 8.10 2.91 -16.53
C THR A 56 8.62 1.68 -15.75
N LEU A 57 7.75 1.03 -14.96
CA LEU A 57 8.11 -0.20 -14.23
C LEU A 57 8.61 -1.29 -15.17
N GLN A 58 7.94 -1.48 -16.31
CA GLN A 58 8.34 -2.45 -17.33
C GLN A 58 9.70 -2.11 -17.94
N HIS A 59 9.94 -0.84 -18.31
CA HIS A 59 11.22 -0.39 -18.85
C HIS A 59 12.37 -0.70 -17.88
N TYR A 60 12.25 -0.34 -16.61
CA TYR A 60 13.29 -0.62 -15.61
C TYR A 60 13.45 -2.12 -15.29
N ARG A 61 12.39 -2.92 -15.43
CA ARG A 61 12.50 -4.38 -15.30
C ARG A 61 13.27 -5.03 -16.45
N GLN A 62 13.12 -4.49 -17.66
CA GLN A 62 13.68 -5.10 -18.86
C GLN A 62 15.05 -4.54 -19.24
N SER A 63 15.23 -3.23 -19.11
CA SER A 63 16.40 -2.51 -19.65
C SER A 63 17.46 -2.21 -18.57
N GLU A 64 17.06 -2.18 -17.29
CA GLU A 64 17.91 -1.68 -16.20
C GLU A 64 17.86 -2.62 -14.98
N PRO A 65 18.39 -3.87 -15.10
CA PRO A 65 18.31 -4.88 -14.03
C PRO A 65 19.04 -4.48 -12.73
N ALA A 66 19.94 -3.49 -12.82
CA ALA A 66 20.61 -2.89 -11.67
C ALA A 66 19.64 -2.14 -10.74
N ILE A 67 18.56 -1.56 -11.28
CA ILE A 67 17.56 -0.84 -10.50
C ILE A 67 16.73 -1.83 -9.67
N LYS A 68 16.74 -1.64 -8.35
CA LYS A 68 16.07 -2.50 -7.36
C LYS A 68 14.81 -1.91 -6.78
N ALA A 69 14.63 -0.60 -6.85
CA ALA A 69 13.38 0.03 -6.46
C ALA A 69 13.14 1.34 -7.21
N ILE A 70 11.86 1.64 -7.41
CA ILE A 70 11.38 2.93 -7.89
C ILE A 70 10.65 3.61 -6.73
N TYR A 71 10.99 4.85 -6.41
CA TYR A 71 10.45 5.58 -5.27
C TYR A 71 10.00 6.99 -5.64
N LEU A 72 9.15 7.58 -4.79
CA LEU A 72 8.57 8.90 -5.00
C LEU A 72 8.07 9.52 -3.70
N HIS A 73 7.86 10.83 -3.75
CA HIS A 73 7.11 11.58 -2.75
C HIS A 73 5.71 11.91 -3.22
N VAL A 74 4.76 11.91 -2.29
CA VAL A 74 3.39 12.36 -2.54
C VAL A 74 2.87 13.14 -1.34
N VAL A 75 2.36 14.35 -1.60
CA VAL A 75 1.67 15.15 -0.57
C VAL A 75 0.50 14.38 0.05
N THR A 76 0.36 14.46 1.38
CA THR A 76 -0.61 13.62 2.13
C THR A 76 -2.08 13.87 1.76
N TYR A 77 -2.40 15.06 1.23
CA TYR A 77 -3.75 15.42 0.79
C TYR A 77 -4.11 14.86 -0.60
N ASN A 78 -3.14 14.42 -1.41
CA ASN A 78 -3.42 13.90 -2.76
C ASN A 78 -3.89 12.44 -2.72
N LYS A 79 -5.13 12.25 -2.24
CA LYS A 79 -5.74 10.92 -2.06
C LYS A 79 -5.87 10.15 -3.37
N ALA A 80 -6.02 10.84 -4.50
CA ALA A 80 -6.10 10.20 -5.81
C ALA A 80 -4.77 9.53 -6.20
N ALA A 81 -3.65 10.24 -6.03
CA ALA A 81 -2.32 9.69 -6.31
C ALA A 81 -1.96 8.57 -5.33
N ILE A 82 -2.25 8.73 -4.03
CA ILE A 82 -2.02 7.69 -3.02
C ILE A 82 -2.69 6.37 -3.41
N ARG A 83 -4.00 6.41 -3.74
CA ARG A 83 -4.74 5.21 -4.18
C ARG A 83 -4.16 4.61 -5.46
N LEU A 84 -3.73 5.43 -6.40
CA LEU A 84 -3.08 4.97 -7.63
C LEU A 84 -1.79 4.21 -7.31
N TYR A 85 -0.90 4.79 -6.50
CA TYR A 85 0.38 4.17 -6.15
C TYR A 85 0.19 2.86 -5.39
N GLU A 86 -0.71 2.83 -4.41
CA GLU A 86 -1.04 1.62 -3.64
C GLU A 86 -1.60 0.51 -4.55
N SER A 87 -2.48 0.87 -5.50
CA SER A 87 -3.01 -0.10 -6.49
C SER A 87 -1.94 -0.68 -7.42
N LEU A 88 -0.79 -0.01 -7.53
CA LEU A 88 0.38 -0.42 -8.31
C LEU A 88 1.50 -0.99 -7.44
N GLN A 89 1.17 -1.45 -6.22
CA GLN A 89 2.08 -2.11 -5.29
C GLN A 89 3.21 -1.21 -4.75
N PHE A 90 3.06 0.11 -4.84
CA PHE A 90 3.93 0.99 -4.07
C PHE A 90 3.53 0.92 -2.60
N GLN A 91 4.54 0.86 -1.73
CA GLN A 91 4.38 0.77 -0.29
C GLN A 91 4.75 2.10 0.37
N GLN A 92 3.90 2.59 1.27
CA GLN A 92 4.22 3.75 2.10
C GLN A 92 5.33 3.39 3.09
N LEU A 93 6.49 4.03 2.96
CA LEU A 93 7.65 3.80 3.82
C LEU A 93 7.66 4.75 5.02
N LYS A 94 7.49 6.05 4.79
CA LYS A 94 7.69 7.08 5.81
C LYS A 94 6.70 8.24 5.63
N HIS A 95 6.30 8.83 6.74
CA HIS A 95 5.63 10.14 6.78
C HIS A 95 6.68 11.20 7.10
N ILE A 96 6.71 12.26 6.32
CA ILE A 96 7.70 13.34 6.43
C ILE A 96 6.91 14.65 6.64
N PRO A 97 6.93 15.21 7.86
CA PRO A 97 6.21 16.45 8.15
C PRO A 97 6.85 17.64 7.42
N GLU A 98 6.02 18.61 7.04
CA GLU A 98 6.44 19.92 6.50
C GLU A 98 7.40 19.83 5.29
N PHE A 99 7.25 18.80 4.47
CA PHE A 99 8.17 18.50 3.37
C PHE A 99 8.02 19.41 2.14
N TYR A 100 6.79 19.82 1.80
CA TYR A 100 6.52 20.69 0.66
C TYR A 100 6.06 22.07 1.12
N GLN A 101 6.72 23.11 0.62
CA GLN A 101 6.22 24.48 0.71
C GLN A 101 5.51 24.87 -0.59
N LEU A 102 4.19 25.03 -0.54
CA LEU A 102 3.37 25.39 -1.68
C LEU A 102 2.54 26.62 -1.32
N LEU A 103 2.72 27.72 -2.06
CA LEU A 103 2.01 28.99 -1.84
C LEU A 103 2.12 29.50 -0.38
N GLY A 104 3.32 29.41 0.19
CA GLY A 104 3.59 29.86 1.57
C GLY A 104 3.07 28.92 2.67
N LYS A 105 2.43 27.80 2.33
CA LYS A 105 1.96 26.80 3.29
C LYS A 105 2.80 25.52 3.24
N MET A 106 3.08 24.97 4.42
CA MET A 106 3.77 23.69 4.58
C MET A 106 2.80 22.52 4.46
N TYR A 107 3.24 21.46 3.79
CA TYR A 107 2.49 20.23 3.60
C TYR A 107 3.37 19.02 3.85
N ASP A 108 2.80 18.07 4.58
CA ASP A 108 3.43 16.78 4.80
C ASP A 108 3.47 15.95 3.52
N SER A 109 4.43 15.02 3.48
CA SER A 109 4.62 14.08 2.37
C SER A 109 4.72 12.64 2.88
N TYR A 110 4.32 11.70 2.03
CA TYR A 110 4.65 10.30 2.19
C TYR A 110 5.73 9.90 1.19
N LEU A 111 6.71 9.14 1.68
CA LEU A 111 7.68 8.42 0.85
C LEU A 111 7.09 7.06 0.48
N TYR A 112 6.97 6.79 -0.82
CA TYR A 112 6.50 5.51 -1.35
C TYR A 112 7.60 4.83 -2.18
N ALA A 113 7.64 3.50 -2.16
CA ALA A 113 8.53 2.71 -3.01
C ALA A 113 7.88 1.45 -3.57
N CYS A 114 8.21 1.09 -4.81
CA CYS A 114 7.90 -0.18 -5.46
C CYS A 114 9.22 -0.91 -5.74
N TYR A 115 9.38 -2.11 -5.17
CA TYR A 115 10.58 -2.91 -5.33
C TYR A 115 10.48 -3.80 -6.57
N ILE A 116 11.54 -3.84 -7.36
CA ILE A 116 11.63 -4.57 -8.64
C ILE A 116 12.97 -5.31 -8.74
N ASN A 117 13.11 -6.24 -9.70
CA ASN A 117 14.38 -6.92 -10.01
C ASN A 117 15.08 -7.55 -8.79
N GLY A 118 14.29 -8.13 -7.87
CA GLY A 118 14.77 -8.76 -6.64
C GLY A 118 15.06 -7.78 -5.50
N GLY A 119 14.78 -6.49 -5.65
CA GLY A 119 14.82 -5.53 -4.56
C GLY A 119 13.83 -5.88 -3.45
N MET A 120 14.18 -5.56 -2.22
CA MET A 120 13.35 -5.84 -1.05
C MET A 120 13.41 -4.69 -0.04
N PRO A 121 12.32 -4.44 0.70
CA PRO A 121 12.35 -3.51 1.81
C PRO A 121 13.21 -4.02 2.97
N PRO A 122 13.60 -3.11 3.90
CA PRO A 122 14.33 -3.48 5.11
C PRO A 122 13.70 -4.65 5.88
N LEU A 123 14.55 -5.55 6.41
CA LEU A 123 14.10 -6.77 7.10
C LEU A 123 13.13 -6.45 8.25
N ALA A 124 13.40 -5.38 9.01
CA ALA A 124 12.51 -4.91 10.07
C ALA A 124 11.08 -4.65 9.56
N ARG A 125 10.93 -4.06 8.37
CA ARG A 125 9.60 -3.85 7.76
C ARG A 125 8.97 -5.14 7.29
N ARG A 126 9.75 -6.10 6.76
CA ARG A 126 9.24 -7.42 6.35
C ARG A 126 8.68 -8.19 7.55
N ILE A 127 9.39 -8.18 8.67
CA ILE A 127 8.97 -8.83 9.92
C ILE A 127 7.71 -8.14 10.47
N SER A 128 7.70 -6.80 10.52
CA SER A 128 6.53 -6.03 10.97
C SER A 128 5.28 -6.33 10.12
N ASN A 129 5.41 -6.39 8.80
CA ASN A 129 4.30 -6.75 7.90
C ASN A 129 3.83 -8.20 8.10
N ALA A 130 4.75 -9.14 8.37
CA ALA A 130 4.38 -10.52 8.68
C ALA A 130 3.59 -10.60 10.01
N LEU A 131 4.07 -9.93 11.06
CA LEU A 131 3.40 -9.86 12.37
C LEU A 131 2.02 -9.18 12.29
N SER A 132 1.88 -8.11 11.51
CA SER A 132 0.60 -7.43 11.31
C SER A 132 -0.41 -8.30 10.55
N SER A 133 0.05 -9.13 9.61
CA SER A 133 -0.81 -10.11 8.94
C SER A 133 -1.30 -11.22 9.88
N LEU A 134 -0.42 -11.73 10.76
CA LEU A 134 -0.74 -12.76 11.74
C LEU A 134 -1.68 -12.25 12.85
N THR A 135 -1.50 -11.00 13.28
CA THR A 135 -2.42 -10.34 14.24
C THR A 135 -3.76 -9.98 13.60
N GLY A 136 -3.77 -9.59 12.32
CA GLY A 136 -5.02 -9.42 11.54
C GLY A 136 -5.83 -10.71 11.48
N TRP A 137 -5.17 -11.86 11.33
CA TRP A 137 -5.82 -13.19 11.36
C TRP A 137 -6.36 -13.51 12.76
N SER A 138 -5.61 -13.21 13.83
CA SER A 138 -6.07 -13.48 15.20
C SER A 138 -7.27 -12.62 15.62
N LEU A 139 -7.38 -11.37 15.13
CA LEU A 139 -8.54 -10.51 15.34
C LEU A 139 -9.76 -10.92 14.50
N GLN A 140 -9.56 -11.34 13.24
CA GLN A 140 -10.61 -11.92 12.40
C GLN A 140 -11.20 -13.18 13.07
N MET A 141 -10.34 -14.09 13.55
CA MET A 141 -10.74 -15.34 14.21
C MET A 141 -11.52 -15.11 15.50
N ARG A 142 -11.14 -14.11 16.30
CA ARG A 142 -11.87 -13.69 17.51
C ARG A 142 -13.28 -13.16 17.22
N ARG A 143 -13.51 -12.55 16.04
CA ARG A 143 -14.85 -12.10 15.60
C ARG A 143 -15.73 -13.26 15.15
N THR A 144 -15.15 -14.27 14.49
CA THR A 144 -15.88 -15.49 14.08
C THR A 144 -16.29 -16.34 15.29
N ILE A 145 -15.40 -16.52 16.27
CA ILE A 145 -15.69 -17.27 17.50
C ILE A 145 -16.82 -16.63 18.32
N ARG A 146 -16.87 -15.29 18.41
CA ARG A 146 -17.98 -14.58 19.09
C ARG A 146 -19.32 -14.71 18.36
N ARG A 147 -19.31 -14.87 17.03
CA ARG A 147 -20.53 -15.11 16.24
C ARG A 147 -21.08 -16.52 16.43
N CYS A 148 -20.21 -17.54 16.58
CA CYS A 148 -20.65 -18.90 16.91
C CYS A 148 -21.22 -18.98 18.33
N LYS A 149 -20.61 -18.29 19.30
CA LYS A 149 -21.06 -18.33 20.70
C LYS A 149 -22.43 -17.65 20.94
N HIS A 150 -22.88 -16.79 20.04
CA HIS A 150 -24.20 -16.14 20.15
C HIS A 150 -25.32 -16.91 19.42
N ARG A 151 -24.98 -17.90 18.59
CA ARG A 151 -25.97 -18.70 17.84
C ARG A 151 -26.43 -19.95 18.58
N ASP A 152 -25.65 -20.44 19.55
CA ASP A 152 -26.00 -21.64 20.34
C ASP A 152 -26.78 -21.35 21.64
N THR A 153 -26.88 -20.10 22.10
CA THR A 153 -27.55 -19.77 23.37
C THR A 153 -29.06 -19.50 23.23
N GLY A 154 -29.66 -19.79 22.07
CA GLY A 154 -31.04 -19.46 21.72
C GLY A 154 -32.01 -20.64 21.51
N SER A 155 -31.56 -21.89 21.71
CA SER A 155 -32.40 -23.07 21.46
C SER A 155 -32.88 -23.69 22.77
N ARG A 156 -33.79 -23.00 23.48
CA ARG A 156 -34.56 -23.58 24.58
C ARG A 156 -35.68 -24.42 23.97
N LEU A 157 -35.53 -25.75 23.99
CA LEU A 157 -36.56 -26.71 23.60
C LEU A 157 -37.87 -26.43 24.34
N LEU A 158 -38.89 -25.99 23.61
CA LEU A 158 -40.29 -26.07 24.02
C LEU A 158 -40.85 -27.38 23.50
N LEU A 159 -41.25 -28.27 24.42
CA LEU A 159 -42.03 -29.46 24.11
C LEU A 159 -43.40 -29.04 23.54
N PRO A 160 -43.94 -29.68 22.49
CA PRO A 160 -45.26 -29.38 21.99
C PRO A 160 -46.33 -29.94 22.95
N GLN A 161 -47.20 -29.07 23.45
CA GLN A 161 -48.48 -29.46 24.03
C GLN A 161 -49.43 -29.82 22.88
N THR A 162 -49.89 -31.07 22.82
CA THR A 162 -50.87 -31.54 21.85
C THR A 162 -52.28 -31.19 22.34
N SER A 163 -52.95 -30.25 21.67
CA SER A 163 -54.40 -30.03 21.82
C SER A 163 -55.15 -30.87 20.78
N HIS A 164 -56.01 -31.78 21.26
CA HIS A 164 -56.96 -32.55 20.46
C HIS A 164 -57.97 -31.66 19.71
N PRO A 165 -58.39 -32.01 18.48
CA PRO A 165 -59.61 -31.49 17.88
C PRO A 165 -60.81 -32.43 18.13
N PRO A 166 -62.06 -31.91 18.12
CA PRO A 166 -63.27 -32.69 18.36
C PRO A 166 -63.76 -33.41 17.10
N SER A 167 -64.46 -34.51 17.33
CA SER A 167 -65.13 -35.39 16.36
C SER A 167 -66.48 -34.85 15.85
N SER A 168 -66.75 -35.05 14.56
CA SER A 168 -68.04 -35.16 13.83
C SER A 168 -67.70 -34.97 12.34
N GLU A 169 -68.12 -35.77 11.35
CA GLU A 169 -69.17 -36.79 11.19
C GLU A 169 -68.64 -37.96 10.33
#